data_AF-A0AAV1IY49-F1
#
_entry.id   AF-A0AAV1IY49-F1
#
_cell.length_a   1.000
_cell.length_b   1.000
_cell.length_c   1.000
_cell.angle_alpha   90.00
_cell.angle_beta   90.00
_cell.angle_gamma   90.00
#
_symmetry.space_group_name_H-M   'P 1'
#
loop_
_entity.id
_entity.type
_entity.pdbx_description
1 polymer ?
#
loop_
_entity_poly.entity_id
_entity_poly.type
_entity_poly.pdbx_seq_one_letter_code
_entity_poly.pdbx_strand_id
1 'polypeptide(L)'
;MNLNNLNKEDPEDVEEKLQPQRADSDAFEAVLQHVGELGLYQKLLFLAMGPFGLVFAYVYYVQLFITATPQNHWCRVPELEHLDVGIRRNLTTMTTSDGWEKCFMYDANWTQVLQDLTVPAFTKLVPCKNGWEFELTDVPYHTVASERGWVCNDASNVPFTQSMFFLGSFLGGIFFGWVADFYGRVPTLIGKAYKDNIINMFEDT
;
A
#
# COMPACT_ATOMS: atom_id res chain seq x y z
N MET A 1 -1.42 -33.63 48.49
CA MET A 1 -0.20 -32.80 48.42
C MET A 1 -0.66 -31.38 48.10
N ASN A 2 -0.47 -30.48 49.05
CA ASN A 2 -1.05 -29.12 49.03
C ASN A 2 -0.28 -28.20 48.07
N LEU A 3 -1.04 -27.48 47.25
CA LEU A 3 -0.61 -26.32 46.49
C LEU A 3 -0.48 -25.13 47.46
N ASN A 4 0.73 -24.69 47.78
CA ASN A 4 1.04 -23.40 48.43
C ASN A 4 2.55 -23.10 48.34
N ASN A 5 3.15 -23.22 47.16
CA ASN A 5 4.53 -22.80 46.90
C ASN A 5 4.54 -21.58 45.97
N LEU A 6 4.13 -20.43 46.49
CA LEU A 6 4.38 -19.14 45.84
C LEU A 6 4.91 -18.16 46.88
N ASN A 7 6.13 -17.71 46.60
CA ASN A 7 6.74 -16.46 47.00
C ASN A 7 7.10 -16.27 48.47
N LYS A 8 8.37 -16.56 48.73
CA LYS A 8 9.19 -15.72 49.61
C LYS A 8 10.58 -15.61 48.98
N GLU A 9 10.67 -14.93 47.84
CA GLU A 9 11.95 -14.34 47.46
C GLU A 9 12.22 -13.24 48.49
N ASP A 10 13.39 -13.30 49.15
CA ASP A 10 13.78 -12.31 50.14
C ASP A 10 13.79 -10.92 49.47
N PRO A 11 13.23 -9.89 50.12
CA PRO A 11 13.10 -8.55 49.54
C PRO A 11 14.45 -7.98 49.10
N GLU A 12 15.56 -8.39 49.72
CA GLU A 12 16.91 -7.99 49.32
C GLU A 12 17.33 -8.55 47.94
N ASP A 13 16.95 -9.78 47.56
CA ASP A 13 17.28 -10.38 46.24
C ASP A 13 16.39 -9.77 45.13
N VAL A 14 15.15 -9.39 45.47
CA VAL A 14 14.28 -8.64 44.56
C VAL A 14 14.81 -7.22 44.36
N GLU A 15 15.29 -6.57 45.42
CA GLU A 15 15.83 -5.21 45.38
C GLU A 15 17.18 -5.16 44.65
N GLU A 16 18.04 -6.16 44.84
CA GLU A 16 19.31 -6.32 44.11
C GLU A 16 19.09 -6.60 42.61
N LYS A 17 18.02 -7.32 42.21
CA LYS A 17 17.65 -7.51 40.79
C LYS A 17 16.95 -6.29 40.17
N LEU A 18 16.27 -5.47 40.97
CA LEU A 18 15.59 -4.24 40.51
C LEU A 18 16.57 -3.06 40.37
N GLN A 19 17.64 -3.02 41.16
CA GLN A 19 18.67 -1.99 41.12
C GLN A 19 19.46 -1.88 39.80
N PRO A 20 19.89 -2.95 39.11
CA PRO A 20 20.60 -2.82 37.84
C PRO A 20 19.70 -2.28 36.73
N GLN A 21 18.40 -2.62 36.71
CA GLN A 21 17.45 -2.03 35.76
C GLN A 21 17.12 -0.57 36.09
N ARG A 22 17.02 -0.22 37.38
CA ARG A 22 16.74 1.15 37.81
C ARG A 22 17.94 2.08 37.57
N ALA A 23 19.15 1.62 37.85
CA ALA A 23 20.36 2.39 37.60
C ALA A 23 20.59 2.66 36.10
N ASP A 24 20.24 1.71 35.21
CA ASP A 24 20.30 1.90 33.76
C ASP A 24 19.23 2.89 33.27
N SER A 25 18.00 2.78 33.80
CA SER A 25 16.91 3.73 33.53
C SER A 25 17.23 5.13 34.04
N ASP A 26 17.81 5.26 35.23
CA ASP A 26 18.17 6.53 35.86
C ASP A 26 19.37 7.18 35.14
N ALA A 27 20.34 6.38 34.69
CA ALA A 27 21.44 6.86 33.85
C ALA A 27 20.95 7.32 32.48
N PHE A 28 20.01 6.58 31.87
CA PHE A 28 19.39 6.95 30.60
C PHE A 28 18.53 8.21 30.74
N GLU A 29 17.71 8.33 31.78
CA GLU A 29 16.91 9.53 32.06
C GLU A 29 17.78 10.75 32.36
N ALA A 30 18.90 10.58 33.09
CA ALA A 30 19.88 11.64 33.32
C ALA A 30 20.54 12.10 32.02
N VAL A 31 20.86 11.17 31.11
CA VAL A 31 21.36 11.50 29.76
C VAL A 31 20.27 12.21 28.94
N LEU A 32 19.02 11.77 28.99
CA LEU A 32 17.90 12.43 28.31
C LEU A 32 17.64 13.85 28.84
N GLN A 33 17.74 14.07 30.15
CA GLN A 33 17.67 15.40 30.76
C GLN A 33 18.87 16.28 30.35
N HIS A 34 20.06 15.70 30.18
CA HIS A 34 21.27 16.43 29.79
C HIS A 34 21.32 16.77 28.29
N VAL A 35 20.70 15.94 27.44
CA VAL A 35 20.55 16.20 25.99
C VAL A 35 19.54 17.33 25.70
N GLY A 36 18.72 17.70 26.70
CA GLY A 36 17.94 18.94 26.73
C GLY A 36 16.53 18.82 26.16
N GLU A 37 15.62 19.60 26.75
CA GLU A 37 14.28 19.84 26.21
C GLU A 37 14.34 20.22 24.72
N LEU A 38 13.38 19.74 23.93
CA LEU A 38 13.21 19.99 22.48
C LEU A 38 13.81 21.32 22.00
N GLY A 39 15.11 21.29 21.66
CA GLY A 39 15.86 22.46 21.25
C GLY A 39 15.38 22.97 19.90
N LEU A 40 15.69 24.22 19.57
CA LEU A 40 15.34 24.82 18.27
C LEU A 40 15.83 23.96 17.09
N TYR A 41 16.99 23.32 17.22
CA TYR A 41 17.53 22.39 16.23
C TYR A 41 16.65 21.15 16.03
N GLN A 42 16.17 20.52 17.10
CA GLN A 42 15.30 19.35 17.02
C GLN A 42 13.92 19.72 16.44
N LYS A 43 13.37 20.89 16.83
CA LYS A 43 12.12 21.42 16.26
C LYS A 43 12.26 21.73 14.76
N LEU A 44 13.38 22.35 14.35
CA LEU A 44 13.68 22.62 12.94
C LEU A 44 13.83 21.33 12.14
N LEU A 45 14.48 20.31 12.69
CA LEU A 45 14.65 19.01 12.04
C LEU A 45 13.30 18.30 11.85
N PHE A 46 12.44 18.30 12.87
CA PHE A 46 11.07 17.78 12.75
C PHE A 46 10.25 18.53 11.70
N LEU A 47 10.33 19.86 11.69
CA LEU A 47 9.63 20.68 10.70
C LEU A 47 10.14 20.40 9.28
N ALA A 48 11.46 20.22 9.11
CA ALA A 48 12.09 19.90 7.83
C ALA A 48 11.75 18.47 7.35
N MET A 49 11.62 17.50 8.26
CA MET A 49 11.24 16.12 7.92
C MET A 49 9.74 15.95 7.65
N GLY A 50 8.89 16.84 8.19
CA GLY A 50 7.44 16.80 8.01
C GLY A 50 6.98 16.69 6.55
N PRO A 51 7.44 17.56 5.63
CA PRO A 51 7.12 17.47 4.20
C PRO A 51 7.51 16.14 3.56
N PHE A 52 8.67 15.57 3.91
CA PHE A 52 9.09 14.27 3.40
C PHE A 52 8.18 13.14 3.90
N GLY A 53 7.79 13.18 5.17
CA GLY A 53 6.80 12.24 5.74
C GLY A 53 5.45 12.34 5.03
N LEU A 54 4.98 13.55 4.74
CA LEU A 54 3.73 13.78 4.01
C LEU A 54 3.79 13.24 2.57
N VAL A 55 4.88 13.46 1.85
CA VAL A 55 5.07 12.92 0.50
C VAL A 55 5.10 11.39 0.54
N PHE A 56 5.81 10.79 1.50
CA PHE A 56 5.85 9.34 1.64
C PHE A 56 4.48 8.75 1.94
N ALA A 57 3.75 9.34 2.88
CA ALA A 57 2.37 8.94 3.18
C ALA A 57 1.47 9.07 1.95
N TYR A 58 1.55 10.19 1.23
CA TYR A 58 0.79 10.40 -0.01
C TYR A 58 1.05 9.32 -1.05
N VAL A 59 2.33 9.04 -1.36
CA VAL A 59 2.71 7.99 -2.33
C VAL A 59 2.19 6.62 -1.89
N TYR A 60 2.30 6.29 -0.61
CA TYR A 60 1.81 5.03 -0.06
C TYR A 60 0.29 4.88 -0.21
N TYR A 61 -0.49 5.91 0.13
CA TYR A 61 -1.95 5.85 0.02
C TYR A 61 -2.42 5.87 -1.43
N VAL A 62 -1.81 6.68 -2.29
CA VAL A 62 -2.15 6.73 -3.73
C VAL A 62 -1.98 5.35 -4.36
N GLN A 63 -0.94 4.60 -4.00
CA GLN A 63 -0.70 3.26 -4.51
C GLN A 63 -1.90 2.32 -4.28
N LEU A 64 -2.60 2.45 -3.15
CA LEU A 64 -3.78 1.64 -2.85
C LEU A 64 -4.96 1.95 -3.78
N PHE A 65 -5.19 3.23 -4.07
CA PHE A 65 -6.30 3.66 -4.93
C PHE A 65 -6.06 3.33 -6.40
N ILE A 66 -4.83 3.53 -6.90
CA ILE A 66 -4.54 3.24 -8.32
C ILE A 66 -4.48 1.73 -8.63
N THR A 67 -4.27 0.88 -7.61
CA THR A 67 -4.24 -0.58 -7.77
C THR A 67 -5.55 -1.26 -7.35
N ALA A 68 -6.56 -0.50 -6.93
CA ALA A 68 -7.87 -1.03 -6.58
C ALA A 68 -8.53 -1.69 -7.80
N THR A 69 -8.97 -2.93 -7.66
CA THR A 69 -9.59 -3.71 -8.74
C THR A 69 -11.10 -3.78 -8.51
N PRO A 70 -11.93 -3.31 -9.47
CA PRO A 70 -13.39 -3.44 -9.36
C PRO A 70 -13.82 -4.90 -9.27
N GLN A 71 -14.76 -5.22 -8.37
CA GLN A 71 -15.19 -6.60 -8.15
C GLN A 71 -16.04 -7.14 -9.31
N ASN A 72 -16.78 -6.25 -9.96
CA ASN A 72 -17.64 -6.57 -11.08
C ASN A 72 -16.99 -6.16 -12.40
N HIS A 73 -16.67 -7.17 -13.21
CA HIS A 73 -16.05 -7.04 -14.52
C HIS A 73 -16.63 -8.10 -15.47
N TRP A 74 -16.68 -7.78 -16.75
CA TRP A 74 -17.15 -8.68 -17.81
C TRP A 74 -16.30 -8.50 -19.07
N CYS A 75 -16.40 -9.46 -19.99
CA CYS A 75 -15.74 -9.33 -21.28
C CYS A 75 -16.37 -8.21 -22.12
N ARG A 76 -15.54 -7.35 -22.71
CA ARG A 76 -15.99 -6.38 -23.71
C ARG A 76 -16.24 -7.07 -25.05
N VAL A 77 -17.37 -6.78 -25.70
CA VAL A 77 -17.69 -7.27 -27.04
C VAL A 77 -18.21 -6.08 -27.88
N PRO A 78 -17.42 -5.56 -28.83
CA PRO A 78 -17.75 -4.34 -29.56
C PRO A 78 -19.04 -4.47 -30.38
N GLU A 79 -19.36 -5.67 -30.89
CA GLU A 79 -20.56 -5.93 -31.68
C GLU A 79 -21.86 -5.79 -30.87
N LEU A 80 -21.80 -6.01 -29.56
CA LEU A 80 -22.95 -5.91 -28.65
C LEU A 80 -22.96 -4.58 -27.88
N GLU A 81 -22.05 -3.65 -28.18
CA GLU A 81 -21.91 -2.40 -27.42
C GLU A 81 -23.17 -1.51 -27.48
N HIS A 82 -23.97 -1.67 -28.53
CA HIS A 82 -25.23 -0.95 -28.75
C HIS A 82 -26.41 -1.45 -27.91
N LEU A 83 -26.30 -2.62 -27.29
CA LEU A 83 -27.36 -3.19 -26.44
C LEU A 83 -27.28 -2.67 -25.01
N ASP A 84 -28.40 -2.81 -24.30
CA ASP A 84 -28.41 -2.56 -22.86
C ASP A 84 -27.42 -3.48 -22.14
N VAL A 85 -26.79 -2.94 -21.10
CA VAL A 85 -25.74 -3.62 -20.34
C VAL A 85 -26.23 -4.96 -19.77
N GLY A 86 -27.47 -5.03 -19.28
CA GLY A 86 -28.02 -6.27 -18.73
C GLY A 86 -28.18 -7.37 -19.79
N ILE A 87 -28.66 -7.01 -20.97
CA ILE A 87 -28.84 -7.94 -22.10
C ILE A 87 -27.48 -8.37 -22.64
N ARG A 88 -26.55 -7.42 -22.85
CA ARG A 88 -25.19 -7.69 -23.32
C ARG A 88 -24.47 -8.68 -22.42
N ARG A 89 -24.56 -8.47 -21.10
CA ARG A 89 -23.99 -9.40 -20.13
C ARG A 89 -24.61 -10.79 -20.35
N ASN A 90 -25.94 -10.92 -20.40
CA ASN A 90 -26.61 -12.23 -20.49
C ASN A 90 -26.24 -13.03 -21.75
N LEU A 91 -25.91 -12.33 -22.84
CA LEU A 91 -25.50 -12.93 -24.11
C LEU A 91 -24.01 -13.29 -24.16
N THR A 92 -23.18 -12.71 -23.29
CA THR A 92 -21.73 -12.89 -23.35
C THR A 92 -21.24 -13.94 -22.37
N THR A 93 -21.88 -14.08 -21.21
CA THR A 93 -21.40 -14.94 -20.13
C THR A 93 -22.39 -16.03 -19.74
N MET A 94 -21.87 -17.11 -19.17
CA MET A 94 -22.67 -18.14 -18.55
C MET A 94 -23.09 -17.73 -17.13
N THR A 95 -24.29 -18.14 -16.73
CA THR A 95 -24.70 -18.14 -15.31
C THR A 95 -24.45 -19.53 -14.71
N THR A 96 -23.59 -19.58 -13.70
CA THR A 96 -23.31 -20.73 -12.82
C THR A 96 -24.22 -20.66 -11.57
N SER A 97 -24.27 -21.73 -10.77
CA SER A 97 -25.01 -21.78 -9.50
C SER A 97 -24.60 -20.67 -8.51
N ASP A 98 -23.36 -20.21 -8.58
CA ASP A 98 -22.78 -19.16 -7.72
C ASP A 98 -22.88 -17.75 -8.33
N GLY A 99 -23.61 -17.61 -9.45
CA GLY A 99 -23.79 -16.36 -10.16
C GLY A 99 -23.11 -16.37 -11.53
N TRP A 100 -22.65 -15.21 -11.98
CA TRP A 100 -22.17 -15.03 -13.35
C TRP A 100 -20.68 -15.35 -13.48
N GLU A 101 -20.30 -16.14 -14.48
CA GLU A 101 -18.90 -16.38 -14.82
C GLU A 101 -18.30 -15.11 -15.45
N LYS A 102 -17.40 -14.44 -14.72
CA LYS A 102 -16.84 -13.14 -15.13
C LYS A 102 -15.64 -13.25 -16.06
N CYS A 103 -14.92 -14.37 -16.01
CA CYS A 103 -13.63 -14.55 -16.67
C CYS A 103 -13.69 -15.15 -18.08
N PHE A 104 -14.85 -15.67 -18.47
CA PHE A 104 -15.03 -16.39 -19.73
C PHE A 104 -16.21 -15.83 -20.52
N MET A 105 -16.08 -15.85 -21.84
CA MET A 105 -17.13 -15.51 -22.80
C MET A 105 -17.47 -16.71 -23.66
N TYR A 106 -18.68 -16.71 -24.24
CA TYR A 106 -19.03 -17.64 -25.32
C TYR A 106 -18.22 -17.37 -26.59
N ASP A 107 -17.70 -18.42 -27.22
CA ASP A 107 -17.08 -18.37 -28.55
C ASP A 107 -18.16 -18.46 -29.64
N ALA A 108 -18.99 -17.42 -29.74
CA ALA A 108 -20.09 -17.33 -30.69
C ALA A 108 -19.79 -16.34 -31.81
N ASN A 109 -20.50 -16.45 -32.93
CA ASN A 109 -20.53 -15.39 -33.92
C ASN A 109 -21.45 -14.26 -33.44
N TRP A 110 -20.85 -13.17 -32.96
CA TRP A 110 -21.59 -12.05 -32.37
C TRP A 110 -22.60 -11.40 -33.32
N THR A 111 -22.40 -11.47 -34.64
CA THR A 111 -23.39 -10.96 -35.61
C THR A 111 -24.68 -11.78 -35.63
N GLN A 112 -24.60 -13.10 -35.44
CA GLN A 112 -25.76 -13.98 -35.33
C GLN A 112 -26.44 -13.80 -33.97
N VAL A 113 -25.65 -13.75 -32.90
CA VAL A 113 -26.16 -13.50 -31.54
C VAL A 113 -26.89 -12.16 -31.45
N LEU A 114 -26.42 -11.14 -32.17
CA LEU A 114 -27.07 -9.83 -32.24
C LEU A 114 -28.42 -9.87 -32.98
N GLN A 115 -28.54 -10.69 -34.02
CA GLN A 115 -29.79 -10.85 -34.78
C GLN A 115 -30.83 -11.65 -34.01
N ASP A 116 -30.42 -12.78 -33.45
CA ASP A 116 -31.31 -13.72 -32.78
C ASP A 116 -31.52 -13.42 -31.29
N LEU A 117 -30.77 -12.46 -30.72
CA LEU A 117 -30.70 -12.14 -29.28
C LEU A 117 -30.57 -13.38 -28.40
N THR A 118 -29.93 -14.43 -28.92
CA THR A 118 -29.77 -15.71 -28.25
C THR A 118 -28.42 -16.30 -28.59
N VAL A 119 -27.84 -17.01 -27.62
CA VAL A 119 -26.57 -17.72 -27.80
C VAL A 119 -26.88 -19.14 -28.29
N PRO A 120 -26.22 -19.64 -29.36
CA PRO A 120 -26.41 -21.00 -29.81
C PRO A 120 -26.13 -22.02 -28.69
N ALA A 121 -26.97 -23.05 -28.61
CA ALA A 121 -26.78 -24.14 -27.66
C ALA A 121 -25.43 -24.84 -27.90
N PHE A 122 -24.74 -25.21 -26.81
CA PHE A 122 -23.42 -25.88 -26.82
C PHE A 122 -22.23 -25.01 -27.28
N THR A 123 -22.34 -23.69 -27.18
CA THR A 123 -21.20 -22.80 -27.44
C THR A 123 -20.12 -23.01 -26.38
N LYS A 124 -18.85 -23.10 -26.82
CA LYS A 124 -17.69 -23.26 -25.94
C LYS A 124 -17.36 -21.95 -25.22
N LEU A 125 -16.82 -22.05 -24.02
CA LEU A 125 -16.32 -20.91 -23.25
C LEU A 125 -14.84 -20.69 -23.56
N VAL A 126 -14.46 -19.44 -23.81
CA VAL A 126 -13.10 -19.00 -24.07
C VAL A 126 -12.75 -17.78 -23.21
N PRO A 127 -11.47 -17.54 -22.89
CA PRO A 127 -11.04 -16.32 -22.21
C PRO A 127 -11.40 -15.07 -23.02
N CYS A 128 -11.62 -13.94 -22.35
CA CYS A 128 -11.99 -12.70 -23.04
C CYS A 128 -10.93 -12.26 -24.07
N LYS A 129 -11.35 -11.98 -25.31
CA LYS A 129 -10.44 -11.58 -26.41
C LYS A 129 -10.37 -10.06 -26.62
N ASN A 130 -11.48 -9.34 -26.42
CA ASN A 130 -11.63 -7.94 -26.86
C ASN A 130 -11.57 -6.94 -25.69
N GLY A 131 -10.89 -7.31 -24.59
CA GLY A 131 -10.75 -6.50 -23.39
C GLY A 131 -11.88 -6.68 -22.39
N TRP A 132 -12.02 -5.71 -21.49
CA TRP A 132 -12.86 -5.79 -20.29
C TRP A 132 -13.76 -4.58 -20.14
N GLU A 133 -14.94 -4.81 -19.57
CA GLU A 133 -15.87 -3.78 -19.11
C GLU A 133 -16.03 -3.91 -17.60
N PHE A 134 -15.89 -2.81 -16.87
CA PHE A 134 -15.95 -2.77 -15.41
C PHE A 134 -17.18 -2.02 -14.94
N GLU A 135 -17.80 -2.51 -13.86
CA GLU A 135 -18.81 -1.74 -13.13
C GLU A 135 -18.13 -0.76 -12.18
N LEU A 136 -18.38 0.53 -12.37
CA LEU A 136 -17.80 1.61 -11.56
C LEU A 136 -18.66 1.93 -10.32
N THR A 137 -19.41 0.96 -9.79
CA THR A 137 -20.24 1.15 -8.59
C THR A 137 -19.39 1.16 -7.31
N ASP A 138 -18.44 0.24 -7.21
CA ASP A 138 -17.59 0.09 -6.03
C ASP A 138 -16.41 1.08 -6.07
N VAL A 139 -15.88 1.31 -7.27
CA VAL A 139 -14.76 2.21 -7.54
C VAL A 139 -15.20 3.17 -8.66
N PRO A 140 -15.60 4.41 -8.36
CA PRO A 140 -16.21 5.33 -9.33
C PRO A 140 -15.20 5.98 -10.29
N TYR A 141 -14.01 5.39 -10.46
CA TYR A 141 -12.93 5.88 -11.30
C TYR A 141 -12.14 4.72 -11.91
N HIS A 142 -11.49 5.00 -13.03
CA HIS A 142 -10.61 4.04 -13.67
C HIS A 142 -9.29 3.94 -12.91
N THR A 143 -8.93 2.71 -12.57
CA THR A 143 -7.67 2.35 -11.93
C THR A 143 -6.74 1.69 -12.94
N VAL A 144 -5.45 1.62 -12.61
CA VAL A 144 -4.45 0.92 -13.45
C VAL A 144 -4.84 -0.54 -13.65
N ALA A 145 -5.44 -1.17 -12.63
CA ALA A 145 -5.95 -2.53 -12.74
C ALA A 145 -7.10 -2.65 -13.75
N SER A 146 -8.03 -1.68 -13.77
CA SER A 146 -9.13 -1.66 -14.74
C SER A 146 -8.68 -1.32 -16.16
N GLU A 147 -7.77 -0.35 -16.34
CA GLU A 147 -7.30 0.08 -17.66
C GLU A 147 -6.47 -1.00 -18.35
N ARG A 148 -5.68 -1.76 -17.59
CA ARG A 148 -4.87 -2.87 -18.12
C ARG A 148 -5.56 -4.22 -18.08
N GLY A 149 -6.77 -4.30 -17.53
CA GLY A 149 -7.50 -5.56 -17.44
C GLY A 149 -6.81 -6.60 -16.56
N TRP A 150 -6.23 -6.20 -15.42
CA TRP A 150 -5.56 -7.09 -14.46
C TRP A 150 -6.57 -7.89 -13.63
N VAL A 151 -7.35 -8.73 -14.32
CA VAL A 151 -8.36 -9.62 -13.75
C VAL A 151 -8.17 -11.04 -14.26
N CYS A 152 -8.76 -12.02 -13.57
CA CYS A 152 -8.72 -13.42 -13.96
C CYS A 152 -7.28 -13.94 -14.12
N ASN A 153 -6.84 -14.23 -15.35
CA ASN A 153 -5.49 -14.75 -15.62
C ASN A 153 -4.38 -13.75 -15.26
N ASP A 154 -4.68 -12.44 -15.36
CA ASP A 154 -3.74 -11.35 -15.12
C ASP A 154 -3.90 -10.70 -13.73
N ALA A 155 -4.70 -11.31 -12.85
CA ALA A 155 -4.93 -10.81 -11.50
C ALA A 155 -3.66 -10.79 -10.63
N SER A 156 -2.64 -11.60 -10.96
CA SER A 156 -1.35 -11.64 -10.28
C SER A 156 -0.48 -10.39 -10.52
N ASN A 157 -0.80 -9.58 -11.52
CA ASN A 157 -0.04 -8.36 -11.83
C ASN A 157 -0.19 -7.28 -10.75
N VAL A 158 -1.34 -7.23 -10.06
CA VAL A 158 -1.59 -6.33 -8.93
C VAL A 158 -0.65 -6.63 -7.75
N PRO A 159 -0.65 -7.84 -7.15
CA PRO A 159 0.24 -8.16 -6.03
C PRO A 159 1.72 -8.15 -6.44
N PHE A 160 2.03 -8.46 -7.71
CA PHE A 160 3.40 -8.32 -8.22
C PHE A 160 3.89 -6.87 -8.16
N THR A 161 3.07 -5.92 -8.65
CA THR A 161 3.38 -4.49 -8.59
C THR A 161 3.53 -4.00 -7.15
N GLN A 162 2.67 -4.46 -6.23
CA GLN A 162 2.78 -4.14 -4.80
C GLN A 162 4.07 -4.68 -4.20
N SER A 163 4.48 -5.90 -4.56
CA SER A 163 5.73 -6.50 -4.09
C SER A 163 6.94 -5.70 -4.54
N MET A 164 6.96 -5.26 -5.80
CA MET A 164 8.01 -4.38 -6.34
C MET A 164 8.05 -3.02 -5.65
N PHE A 165 6.89 -2.45 -5.31
CA PHE A 165 6.81 -1.20 -4.55
C PHE A 165 7.46 -1.33 -3.15
N PHE A 166 7.17 -2.41 -2.42
CA PHE A 166 7.78 -2.66 -1.11
C PHE A 166 9.28 -2.96 -1.22
N LEU A 167 9.70 -3.72 -2.22
CA LEU A 167 11.11 -3.98 -2.48
C LEU A 167 11.87 -2.67 -2.78
N GLY A 168 11.30 -1.81 -3.62
CA GLY A 168 11.86 -0.48 -3.90
C GLY A 168 11.95 0.38 -2.64
N SER A 169 10.93 0.34 -1.79
CA SER A 169 10.92 1.06 -0.50
C SER A 169 12.02 0.56 0.45
N PHE A 170 12.22 -0.76 0.51
CA PHE A 170 13.27 -1.38 1.32
C PHE A 170 14.68 -0.97 0.86
N LEU A 171 14.96 -1.10 -0.44
CA LEU A 171 16.25 -0.71 -1.02
C LEU A 171 16.50 0.79 -0.90
N GLY A 172 15.46 1.61 -1.13
CA GLY A 172 15.51 3.06 -0.92
C GLY A 172 15.84 3.41 0.53
N GLY A 173 15.21 2.75 1.50
CA GLY A 173 15.50 2.94 2.92
C GLY A 173 16.96 2.66 3.29
N ILE A 174 17.54 1.58 2.78
CA ILE A 174 18.96 1.25 2.98
C ILE A 174 19.85 2.33 2.35
N PHE A 175 19.57 2.72 1.10
CA PHE A 175 20.38 3.69 0.38
C PHE A 175 20.33 5.08 1.03
N PHE A 176 19.13 5.61 1.29
CA PHE A 176 18.97 6.92 1.92
C PHE A 176 19.41 6.92 3.39
N GLY A 177 19.25 5.80 4.10
CA GLY A 177 19.79 5.62 5.45
C GLY A 177 21.32 5.73 5.45
N TRP A 178 21.97 4.97 4.57
CA TRP A 178 23.43 5.06 4.37
C TRP A 178 23.86 6.48 4.03
N VAL A 179 23.22 7.14 3.07
CA VAL A 179 23.53 8.54 2.71
C VAL A 179 23.35 9.49 3.90
N ALA A 180 22.29 9.33 4.69
CA ALA A 180 22.02 10.18 5.85
C ALA A 180 23.09 10.04 6.96
N ASP A 181 23.63 8.83 7.13
CA ASP A 181 24.68 8.56 8.11
C ASP A 181 26.03 9.15 7.68
N PHE A 182 26.34 9.17 6.38
CA PHE A 182 27.61 9.70 5.86
C PHE A 182 27.66 11.23 5.71
N TYR A 183 26.57 11.84 5.25
CA TYR A 183 26.52 13.30 5.04
C TYR A 183 25.97 14.08 6.24
N GLY A 184 25.52 13.37 7.28
CA GLY A 184 24.78 13.92 8.41
C GLY A 184 23.34 14.28 8.02
N ARG A 185 22.41 14.16 8.97
CA ARG A 185 20.96 14.41 8.73
C ARG A 185 20.63 15.86 8.34
N VAL A 186 21.46 16.83 8.71
CA VAL A 186 21.19 18.27 8.49
C VAL A 186 21.77 18.86 7.21
N PRO A 187 23.01 18.55 6.80
CA PRO A 187 23.53 19.02 5.51
C PRO A 187 22.75 18.47 4.30
N THR A 188 22.12 17.29 4.44
CA THR A 188 21.26 16.67 3.42
C THR A 188 19.85 17.27 3.36
N LEU A 189 19.25 17.63 4.51
CA LEU A 189 17.90 18.20 4.55
C LEU A 189 17.85 19.70 4.21
N ILE A 190 18.86 20.48 4.60
CA ILE A 190 18.81 21.95 4.47
C ILE A 190 19.64 22.44 3.25
N GLY A 191 20.44 21.56 2.63
CA GLY A 191 21.37 21.93 1.55
C GLY A 191 22.52 22.80 2.06
N LYS A 192 23.73 22.60 1.53
CA LYS A 192 24.93 23.32 2.01
C LYS A 192 24.76 24.85 2.07
N ALA A 193 23.93 25.45 1.21
CA ALA A 193 23.71 26.89 1.13
C ALA A 193 23.03 27.52 2.36
N TYR A 194 22.25 26.75 3.13
CA TYR A 194 21.55 27.28 4.30
C TYR A 194 22.31 27.03 5.61
N LYS A 195 23.28 26.11 5.59
CA LYS A 195 24.14 25.80 6.74
C LYS A 195 24.90 27.05 7.20
N ASP A 196 25.43 27.82 6.24
CA ASP A 196 26.22 29.01 6.52
C ASP A 196 25.35 30.17 7.05
N ASN A 197 24.12 30.31 6.55
CA ASN A 197 23.17 31.32 7.04
C ASN A 197 22.62 31.04 8.45
N ILE A 198 22.45 29.76 8.83
CA ILE A 198 21.98 29.38 10.18
C ILE A 198 23.10 29.46 11.22
N ILE A 199 24.34 29.13 10.85
CA ILE A 199 25.50 29.27 11.75
C ILE A 199 25.70 30.74 12.12
N ASN A 200 25.63 31.65 11.13
CA ASN A 200 25.69 33.09 11.39
C ASN A 200 24.55 33.60 12.28
N MET A 201 23.38 32.94 12.29
CA MET A 201 22.24 33.31 13.12
C MET A 201 22.39 32.86 14.60
N PHE A 202 23.21 31.84 14.86
CA PHE A 202 23.52 31.35 16.20
C PHE A 202 24.76 32.00 16.82
N GLU A 203 25.60 32.65 16.01
CA GLU A 203 26.77 33.41 16.50
C GLU A 203 26.39 34.83 16.97
N ASP A 204 25.19 35.32 16.59
CA ASP A 204 24.63 36.63 16.94
C ASP A 204 23.61 36.60 18.11
N THR A 205 23.49 35.50 18.87
CA THR A 205 22.69 35.42 20.11
C THR A 205 23.54 34.96 21.29
#